data_AF-A0A2A4CRP8-F1
#
_entry.id   AF-A0A2A4CRP8-F1
#
_cell.length_a   1.000
_cell.length_b   1.000
_cell.length_c   1.000
_cell.angle_alpha   90.00
_cell.angle_beta   90.00
_cell.angle_gamma   90.00
#
_symmetry.space_group_name_H-M   'P 1'
#
loop_
_entity.id
_entity.type
_entity.pdbx_description
1 polymer ?
#
loop_
_entity_poly.entity_id
_entity_poly.type
_entity_poly.pdbx_seq_one_letter_code
_entity_poly.pdbx_strand_id
1 'polypeptide(L)'
;MALARRNGQRFASTVWPGFVDAMTALLLVLMFVLTIFMVVQTVLRDTLSTKEHELSALSAQVAELAGALSLRVAEVDALNSDLAEARDKAEVQRQLIASLTGQLESREAELDAAGQKITAFEAQVAALLSQQEADRAEISELRLDVADMEELRAKLRASGDELAAMTLALEAARQRAEETLTLLAAAEAAKQDLSTQLAEQLSAAEREAALKATAQKALADQTEMSDENARKVALLNEQIAALRTQLAELQGVLDAAAARDAEAKVQVEALGSQLNAALAQVAAEQKRRAEAETARAEMEAVRAKELERYRSEFFGRLSQILAGREGVQVVGDRFVFSSEVLFASGSADLSDGGRAQIARVTTLLQDLAAEIPPEIDWIIRVDGHTDDQPLLGSAQFRDNWELSQARALSVVRYMTNDLGFPPQRLAAAGFGEFRPIVAGDSAEARAQNRRIELKLTER
;
A
#
# COMPACT_ATOMS: atom_id res chain seq x y z
N MET A 1 -24.56 150.54 66.40
CA MET A 1 -24.57 149.92 67.75
C MET A 1 -24.18 148.45 67.64
N ALA A 2 -23.31 148.00 68.55
CA ALA A 2 -22.94 146.62 68.90
C ALA A 2 -22.20 145.77 67.83
N LEU A 3 -20.87 145.56 67.88
CA LEU A 3 -20.05 144.73 68.82
C LEU A 3 -20.30 143.22 68.65
N ALA A 4 -19.37 142.26 68.67
CA ALA A 4 -17.92 142.08 68.50
C ALA A 4 -17.58 140.69 69.08
N ARG A 5 -16.69 139.90 68.44
CA ARG A 5 -15.74 138.85 68.95
C ARG A 5 -15.55 137.77 67.87
N ARG A 6 -14.40 137.55 67.20
CA ARG A 6 -12.96 137.39 67.54
C ARG A 6 -12.58 136.00 68.10
N ASN A 7 -11.93 135.17 67.26
CA ASN A 7 -10.68 134.40 67.48
C ASN A 7 -10.51 133.38 66.31
N GLY A 8 -9.34 133.07 65.77
CA GLY A 8 -7.96 133.45 66.05
C GLY A 8 -7.07 132.96 64.88
N GLN A 9 -5.96 133.67 64.65
CA GLN A 9 -4.95 133.36 63.63
C GLN A 9 -4.16 132.09 63.99
N ARG A 10 -3.80 131.30 62.97
CA ARG A 10 -2.45 130.73 62.81
C ARG A 10 -2.06 130.66 61.34
N PHE A 11 -0.96 131.34 61.01
CA PHE A 11 -0.17 131.13 59.80
C PHE A 11 0.42 129.71 59.80
N ALA A 12 0.34 129.02 58.67
CA ALA A 12 1.26 127.95 58.32
C ALA A 12 1.56 128.05 56.81
N SER A 13 2.86 128.14 56.52
CA SER A 13 3.47 128.26 55.21
C SER A 13 3.23 127.06 54.31
N THR A 14 3.00 127.37 53.03
CA THR A 14 3.21 126.56 51.84
C THR A 14 4.47 125.70 51.94
N VAL A 15 4.40 124.43 51.51
CA VAL A 15 5.36 123.70 50.62
C VAL A 15 5.00 122.19 50.70
N TRP A 16 4.62 121.64 49.54
CA TRP A 16 4.48 120.22 49.15
C TRP A 16 3.11 119.49 49.19
N PRO A 17 2.39 119.57 48.06
CA PRO A 17 1.55 118.47 47.55
C PRO A 17 2.19 117.70 46.37
N GLY A 18 3.15 118.28 45.63
CA GLY A 18 3.58 117.78 44.32
C GLY A 18 4.62 116.65 44.28
N PHE A 19 5.47 116.49 45.30
CA PHE A 19 6.45 115.38 45.31
C PHE A 19 5.85 114.07 45.79
N VAL A 20 4.88 114.12 46.70
CA VAL A 20 4.09 112.94 47.05
C VAL A 20 3.38 112.43 45.82
N ASP A 21 2.83 113.34 44.99
CA ASP A 21 2.19 113.00 43.71
C ASP A 21 3.18 112.46 42.65
N ALA A 22 4.37 113.02 42.54
CA ALA A 22 5.43 112.50 41.67
C ALA A 22 5.95 111.12 42.12
N MET A 23 6.06 110.89 43.44
CA MET A 23 6.46 109.59 44.01
C MET A 23 5.36 108.53 43.89
N THR A 24 4.09 108.89 44.09
CA THR A 24 2.96 107.98 43.88
C THR A 24 2.76 107.68 42.40
N ALA A 25 2.94 108.66 41.51
CA ALA A 25 2.94 108.43 40.06
C ALA A 25 4.09 107.51 39.63
N LEU A 26 5.30 107.68 40.15
CA LEU A 26 6.43 106.80 39.86
C LEU A 26 6.21 105.38 40.42
N LEU A 27 5.60 105.25 41.61
CA LEU A 27 5.17 103.96 42.17
C LEU A 27 4.06 103.29 41.35
N LEU A 28 3.07 104.05 40.86
CA LEU A 28 2.00 103.52 40.02
C LEU A 28 2.52 103.07 38.65
N VAL A 29 3.44 103.82 38.03
CA VAL A 29 4.11 103.41 36.79
C VAL A 29 4.97 102.17 37.02
N LEU A 30 5.72 102.11 38.13
CA LEU A 30 6.50 100.91 38.50
C LEU A 30 5.59 99.69 38.72
N MET A 31 4.48 99.85 39.45
CA MET A 31 3.48 98.79 39.66
C MET A 31 2.81 98.37 38.35
N PHE A 32 2.56 99.30 37.43
CA PHE A 32 1.99 99.02 36.11
C PHE A 32 2.97 98.26 35.21
N VAL A 33 4.24 98.66 35.19
CA VAL A 33 5.31 97.93 34.47
C VAL A 33 5.52 96.55 35.07
N LEU A 34 5.51 96.42 36.40
CA LEU A 34 5.62 95.13 37.10
C LEU A 34 4.40 94.23 36.84
N THR A 35 3.18 94.77 36.79
CA THR A 35 1.98 93.99 36.47
C THR A 35 1.95 93.56 35.01
N ILE A 36 2.32 94.42 34.05
CA ILE A 36 2.50 94.03 32.65
C ILE A 36 3.56 92.93 32.55
N PHE A 37 4.71 93.12 33.20
CA PHE A 37 5.77 92.12 33.20
C PHE A 37 5.32 90.80 33.82
N MET A 38 4.55 90.82 34.91
CA MET A 38 3.99 89.63 35.53
C MET A 38 2.97 88.93 34.63
N VAL A 39 2.11 89.69 33.92
CA VAL A 39 1.15 89.15 32.94
C VAL A 39 1.89 88.53 31.75
N VAL A 40 2.89 89.22 31.19
CA VAL A 40 3.74 88.70 30.11
C VAL A 40 4.48 87.44 30.57
N GLN A 41 5.06 87.43 31.77
CA GLN A 41 5.72 86.25 32.34
C GLN A 41 4.75 85.09 32.57
N THR A 42 3.51 85.36 32.98
CA THR A 42 2.49 84.33 33.19
C THR A 42 2.07 83.73 31.85
N VAL A 43 1.78 84.56 30.83
CA VAL A 43 1.46 84.08 29.48
C VAL A 43 2.64 83.31 28.87
N LEU A 44 3.88 83.78 29.05
CA LEU A 44 5.07 83.07 28.57
C LEU A 44 5.25 81.72 29.30
N ARG A 45 5.01 81.67 30.61
CA ARG A 45 5.07 80.45 31.42
C ARG A 45 3.98 79.46 31.00
N ASP A 46 2.75 79.92 30.77
CA ASP A 46 1.63 79.08 30.34
C ASP A 46 1.87 78.53 28.92
N THR A 47 2.38 79.36 28.00
CA THR A 47 2.74 78.92 26.64
C THR A 47 3.92 77.94 26.63
N LEU A 48 4.97 78.19 27.43
CA LEU A 48 6.08 77.26 27.62
C LEU A 48 5.62 75.92 28.21
N SER A 49 4.79 75.96 29.26
CA SER A 49 4.21 74.77 29.90
C SER A 49 3.35 73.97 28.91
N THR A 50 2.50 74.65 28.14
CA THR A 50 1.67 73.99 27.11
C THR A 50 2.53 73.31 26.04
N LYS A 51 3.59 74.00 25.58
CA LYS A 51 4.54 73.44 24.60
C LYS A 51 5.36 72.28 25.17
N GLU A 52 5.72 72.32 26.44
CA GLU A 52 6.42 71.24 27.14
C GLU A 52 5.53 70.00 27.29
N HIS A 53 4.24 70.17 27.57
CA HIS A 53 3.26 69.10 27.53
C HIS A 53 3.04 68.52 26.13
N GLU A 54 2.92 69.36 25.09
CA GLU A 54 2.83 68.89 23.69
C GLU A 54 4.08 68.11 23.27
N LEU A 55 5.28 68.57 23.61
CA LEU A 55 6.54 67.86 23.34
C LEU A 55 6.62 66.53 24.08
N SER A 56 6.18 66.50 25.34
CA SER A 56 6.13 65.26 26.14
C SER A 56 5.15 64.25 25.53
N ALA A 57 3.98 64.70 25.08
CA ALA A 57 3.00 63.87 24.41
C ALA A 57 3.53 63.34 23.06
N LEU A 58 4.18 64.18 22.26
CA LEU A 58 4.79 63.75 21.00
C LEU A 58 5.94 62.76 21.23
N SER A 59 6.78 62.99 22.24
CA SER A 59 7.85 62.05 22.62
C SER A 59 7.28 60.70 23.06
N ALA A 60 6.16 60.69 23.79
CA ALA A 60 5.46 59.46 24.17
C ALA A 60 4.90 58.72 22.94
N GLN A 61 4.28 59.44 22.00
CA GLN A 61 3.79 58.86 20.73
C GLN A 61 4.92 58.26 19.89
N VAL A 62 6.07 58.95 19.80
CA VAL A 62 7.25 58.44 19.08
C VAL A 62 7.79 57.17 19.75
N ALA A 63 7.82 57.12 21.09
CA ALA A 63 8.25 55.94 21.83
C ALA A 63 7.29 54.75 21.62
N GLU A 64 5.98 55.01 21.60
CA GLU A 64 4.96 53.99 21.31
C GLU A 64 5.08 53.46 19.88
N LEU A 65 5.23 54.35 18.89
CA LEU A 65 5.44 53.98 17.49
C LEU A 65 6.74 53.20 17.29
N ALA A 66 7.82 53.57 17.99
CA ALA A 66 9.07 52.83 17.96
C ALA A 66 8.91 51.42 18.56
N GLY A 67 8.16 51.29 19.65
CA GLY A 67 7.81 49.99 20.24
C GLY A 67 6.98 49.12 19.29
N ALA A 68 5.94 49.70 18.69
CA ALA A 68 5.10 49.01 17.70
C ALA A 68 5.90 48.57 16.46
N LEU A 69 6.79 49.43 15.95
CA LEU A 69 7.67 49.10 14.84
C LEU A 69 8.63 47.96 15.20
N SER A 70 9.22 48.00 16.40
CA SER A 70 10.11 46.92 16.88
C SER A 70 9.39 45.57 16.96
N LEU A 71 8.14 45.56 17.42
CA LEU A 71 7.29 44.35 17.44
C LEU A 71 7.01 43.84 16.03
N ARG A 72 6.70 44.72 15.09
CA ARG A 72 6.48 44.35 13.68
C ARG A 72 7.73 43.80 13.02
N VAL A 73 8.90 44.37 13.31
CA VAL A 73 10.18 43.84 12.82
C VAL A 73 10.41 42.42 13.37
N ALA A 74 10.19 42.20 14.66
CA ALA A 74 10.32 40.88 15.26
C ALA A 74 9.33 39.84 14.67
N GLU A 75 8.09 40.25 14.39
CA GLU A 75 7.08 39.42 13.72
C GLU A 75 7.51 39.04 12.29
N VAL A 76 8.03 39.99 11.52
CA VAL A 76 8.55 39.74 10.17
C VAL A 76 9.76 38.80 10.21
N ASP A 77 10.65 38.94 11.17
CA ASP A 77 11.80 38.05 11.33
C ASP A 77 11.37 36.62 11.69
N ALA A 78 10.39 36.46 12.59
CA ALA A 78 9.80 35.17 12.92
C ALA A 78 9.15 34.51 11.69
N LEU A 79 8.33 35.26 10.95
CA LEU A 79 7.69 34.78 9.72
C LEU A 79 8.71 34.37 8.64
N ASN A 80 9.83 35.10 8.53
CA ASN A 80 10.92 34.75 7.61
C ASN A 80 11.61 33.44 8.02
N SER A 81 11.80 33.21 9.33
CA SER A 81 12.34 31.96 9.86
C SER A 81 11.39 30.78 9.59
N ASP A 82 10.10 30.93 9.89
CA ASP A 82 9.08 29.91 9.64
C ASP A 82 8.97 29.58 8.15
N LEU A 83 9.05 30.59 7.28
CA LEU A 83 9.04 30.41 5.83
C LEU A 83 10.29 29.66 5.34
N ALA A 84 11.46 29.92 5.94
CA ALA A 84 12.68 29.18 5.63
C ALA A 84 12.54 27.69 6.03
N GLU A 85 12.06 27.43 7.25
CA GLU A 85 11.84 26.06 7.73
C GLU A 85 10.80 25.31 6.87
N ALA A 86 9.72 25.97 6.49
CA ALA A 86 8.70 25.40 5.60
C ALA A 86 9.27 25.06 4.21
N ARG A 87 10.16 25.92 3.68
CA ARG A 87 10.85 25.65 2.40
C ARG A 87 11.79 24.46 2.50
N ASP A 88 12.55 24.34 3.58
CA ASP A 88 13.46 23.21 3.81
C ASP A 88 12.68 21.90 3.93
N LYS A 89 11.57 21.90 4.68
CA LYS A 89 10.65 20.75 4.79
C LYS A 89 10.07 20.36 3.43
N ALA A 90 9.63 21.33 2.62
CA ALA A 90 9.11 21.08 1.28
C ALA A 90 10.17 20.48 0.35
N GLU A 91 11.43 20.90 0.48
CA GLU A 91 12.53 20.35 -0.30
C GLU A 91 12.84 18.90 0.07
N VAL A 92 12.90 18.59 1.37
CA VAL A 92 13.06 17.20 1.85
C VAL A 92 11.91 16.32 1.35
N GLN A 93 10.67 16.82 1.39
CA GLN A 93 9.52 16.09 0.87
C GLN A 93 9.61 15.87 -0.65
N ARG A 94 10.06 16.86 -1.43
CA ARG A 94 10.26 16.70 -2.88
C ARG A 94 11.31 15.64 -3.20
N GLN A 95 12.42 15.61 -2.45
CA GLN A 95 13.45 14.58 -2.62
C GLN A 95 12.94 13.18 -2.26
N LEU A 96 12.15 13.06 -1.19
CA LEU A 96 11.51 11.79 -0.83
C LEU A 96 10.54 11.32 -1.92
N ILE A 97 9.69 12.21 -2.43
CA ILE A 97 8.75 11.90 -3.52
C ILE A 97 9.53 11.43 -4.76
N ALA A 98 10.57 12.16 -5.17
CA ALA A 98 11.41 11.77 -6.31
C ALA A 98 12.04 10.38 -6.11
N SER A 99 12.54 10.09 -4.90
CA SER A 99 13.08 8.77 -4.57
C SER A 99 12.02 7.67 -4.63
N LEU A 100 10.83 7.91 -4.10
CA LEU A 100 9.73 6.94 -4.12
C LEU A 100 9.21 6.70 -5.54
N THR A 101 9.11 7.75 -6.36
CA THR A 101 8.78 7.64 -7.79
C THR A 101 9.80 6.78 -8.52
N GLY A 102 11.10 7.03 -8.32
CA GLY A 102 12.14 6.20 -8.94
C GLY A 102 12.11 4.73 -8.47
N GLN A 103 11.77 4.47 -7.21
CA GLN A 103 11.55 3.11 -6.72
C GLN A 103 10.35 2.44 -7.38
N LEU A 104 9.23 3.16 -7.55
CA LEU A 104 8.04 2.63 -8.23
C LEU A 104 8.34 2.29 -9.69
N GLU A 105 9.03 3.17 -10.43
CA GLU A 105 9.44 2.91 -11.81
C GLU A 105 10.35 1.67 -11.92
N SER A 106 11.30 1.52 -10.99
CA SER A 106 12.17 0.33 -10.94
C SER A 106 11.37 -0.95 -10.67
N ARG A 107 10.37 -0.89 -9.78
CA ARG A 107 9.52 -2.05 -9.47
C ARG A 107 8.60 -2.41 -10.62
N GLU A 108 8.08 -1.42 -11.34
CA GLU A 108 7.27 -1.63 -12.53
C GLU A 108 8.09 -2.32 -13.63
N ALA A 109 9.32 -1.87 -13.86
CA ALA A 109 10.25 -2.54 -14.78
C ALA A 109 10.60 -3.98 -14.36
N GLU A 110 10.78 -4.24 -13.06
CA GLU A 110 10.97 -5.60 -12.53
C GLU A 110 9.75 -6.50 -12.78
N LEU A 111 8.54 -5.97 -12.59
CA LEU A 111 7.29 -6.69 -12.83
C LEU A 111 7.09 -6.99 -14.31
N ASP A 112 7.36 -6.04 -15.19
CA ASP A 112 7.29 -6.26 -16.65
C ASP A 112 8.28 -7.34 -17.10
N ALA A 113 9.52 -7.29 -16.59
CA ALA A 113 10.52 -8.30 -16.88
C ALA A 113 10.11 -9.70 -16.35
N ALA A 114 9.48 -9.75 -15.17
CA ALA A 114 8.93 -11.00 -14.64
C ALA A 114 7.76 -11.52 -15.49
N GLY A 115 6.86 -10.64 -15.94
CA GLY A 115 5.76 -10.98 -16.85
C GLY A 115 6.26 -11.58 -18.16
N GLN A 116 7.27 -10.96 -18.78
CA GLN A 116 7.90 -11.50 -20.00
C GLN A 116 8.52 -12.88 -19.79
N LYS A 117 9.15 -13.14 -18.64
CA LYS A 117 9.68 -14.47 -18.28
C LYS A 117 8.58 -15.50 -18.13
N ILE A 118 7.46 -15.14 -17.51
CA ILE A 118 6.29 -16.03 -17.36
C ILE A 118 5.74 -16.38 -18.74
N THR A 119 5.51 -15.40 -19.61
CA THR A 119 5.02 -15.66 -20.98
C THR A 119 5.99 -16.54 -21.78
N ALA A 120 7.30 -16.33 -21.65
CA ALA A 120 8.30 -17.19 -22.28
C ALA A 120 8.25 -18.63 -21.73
N PHE A 121 8.06 -18.79 -20.43
CA PHE A 121 7.93 -20.10 -19.80
C PHE A 121 6.63 -20.81 -20.23
N GLU A 122 5.51 -20.09 -20.29
CA GLU A 122 4.23 -20.61 -20.80
C GLU A 122 4.36 -21.09 -22.25
N ALA A 123 5.08 -20.33 -23.10
CA ALA A 123 5.36 -20.74 -24.47
C ALA A 123 6.22 -22.02 -24.53
N GLN A 124 7.22 -22.16 -23.66
CA GLN A 124 8.03 -23.39 -23.56
C GLN A 124 7.19 -24.59 -23.10
N VAL A 125 6.33 -24.41 -22.10
CA VAL A 125 5.43 -25.46 -21.61
C VAL A 125 4.46 -25.89 -22.72
N ALA A 126 3.88 -24.94 -23.45
CA ALA A 126 3.00 -25.25 -24.58
C ALA A 126 3.73 -26.03 -25.69
N ALA A 127 4.98 -25.65 -26.01
CA ALA A 127 5.80 -26.37 -26.97
C ALA A 127 6.12 -27.81 -26.50
N LEU A 128 6.47 -27.99 -25.22
CA LEU A 128 6.74 -29.31 -24.64
C LEU A 128 5.49 -30.20 -24.64
N LEU A 129 4.31 -29.66 -24.34
CA LEU A 129 3.05 -30.40 -24.43
C LEU A 129 2.74 -30.83 -25.86
N SER A 130 2.92 -29.93 -26.84
CA SER A 130 2.76 -30.27 -28.25
C SER A 130 3.74 -31.35 -28.70
N GLN A 131 5.00 -31.30 -28.25
CA GLN A 131 5.98 -32.34 -28.54
C GLN A 131 5.58 -33.67 -27.90
N GLN A 132 5.12 -33.65 -26.64
CA GLN A 132 4.64 -34.86 -25.96
C GLN A 132 3.46 -35.51 -26.70
N GLU A 133 2.54 -34.73 -27.25
CA GLU A 133 1.43 -35.25 -28.06
C GLU A 133 1.93 -35.87 -29.38
N ALA A 134 2.89 -35.23 -30.06
CA ALA A 134 3.50 -35.77 -31.26
C ALA A 134 4.24 -37.09 -30.98
N ASP A 135 5.07 -37.13 -29.93
CA ASP A 135 5.80 -38.33 -29.51
C ASP A 135 4.83 -39.47 -29.15
N ARG A 136 3.69 -39.16 -28.50
CA ARG A 136 2.66 -40.16 -28.21
C ARG A 136 1.99 -40.72 -29.46
N ALA A 137 1.75 -39.88 -30.47
CA ALA A 137 1.20 -40.31 -31.74
C ALA A 137 2.19 -41.23 -32.47
N GLU A 138 3.46 -40.86 -32.52
CA GLU A 138 4.54 -41.67 -33.11
C GLU A 138 4.69 -43.03 -32.40
N ILE A 139 4.68 -43.05 -31.07
CA ILE A 139 4.70 -44.31 -30.29
C ILE A 139 3.49 -45.19 -30.63
N SER A 140 2.31 -44.59 -30.86
CA SER A 140 1.12 -45.36 -31.23
C SER A 140 1.25 -45.96 -32.62
N GLU A 141 1.82 -45.24 -33.58
CA GLU A 141 2.09 -45.72 -34.94
C GLU A 141 3.12 -46.86 -34.94
N LEU A 142 4.25 -46.65 -34.27
CA LEU A 142 5.29 -47.68 -34.12
C LEU A 142 4.77 -48.96 -33.46
N ARG A 143 3.80 -48.86 -32.54
CA ARG A 143 3.16 -50.04 -31.94
C ARG A 143 2.29 -50.82 -32.93
N LEU A 144 1.62 -50.13 -33.86
CA LEU A 144 0.85 -50.78 -34.92
C LEU A 144 1.82 -51.49 -35.89
N ASP A 145 2.89 -50.83 -36.30
CA ASP A 145 3.92 -51.42 -37.17
C ASP A 145 4.55 -52.68 -36.55
N VAL A 146 4.84 -52.65 -35.24
CA VAL A 146 5.35 -53.83 -34.53
C VAL A 146 4.34 -54.97 -34.54
N ALA A 147 3.05 -54.70 -34.35
CA ALA A 147 2.00 -55.72 -34.40
C ALA A 147 1.89 -56.35 -35.80
N ASP A 148 1.90 -55.53 -36.85
CA ASP A 148 1.87 -56.00 -38.24
C ASP A 148 3.10 -56.86 -38.58
N MET A 149 4.28 -56.47 -38.07
CA MET A 149 5.52 -57.24 -38.23
C MET A 149 5.49 -58.58 -37.48
N GLU A 150 4.88 -58.63 -36.29
CA GLU A 150 4.67 -59.89 -35.57
C GLU A 150 3.74 -60.83 -36.32
N GLU A 151 2.67 -60.30 -36.93
CA GLU A 151 1.77 -61.09 -37.77
C GLU A 151 2.50 -61.63 -39.01
N LEU A 152 3.29 -60.79 -39.69
CA LEU A 152 4.08 -61.22 -40.85
C LEU A 152 5.09 -62.32 -40.47
N ARG A 153 5.76 -62.20 -39.32
CA ARG A 153 6.67 -63.23 -38.80
C ARG A 153 5.93 -64.54 -38.51
N ALA A 154 4.72 -64.48 -37.96
CA ALA A 154 3.90 -65.66 -37.72
C ALA A 154 3.53 -66.36 -39.03
N LYS A 155 3.12 -65.60 -40.06
CA LYS A 155 2.85 -66.13 -41.42
C LYS A 155 4.10 -66.78 -42.03
N LEU A 156 5.25 -66.13 -41.92
CA LEU A 156 6.50 -66.66 -42.47
C LEU A 156 6.92 -67.97 -41.79
N ARG A 157 6.73 -68.08 -40.46
CA ARG A 157 6.94 -69.34 -39.74
C ARG A 157 6.00 -70.44 -40.23
N ALA A 158 4.71 -70.14 -40.37
CA ALA A 158 3.72 -71.11 -40.86
C ALA A 158 4.08 -71.61 -42.27
N SER A 159 4.47 -70.72 -43.19
CA SER A 159 4.95 -71.13 -44.52
C SER A 159 6.24 -71.94 -44.46
N GLY A 160 7.14 -71.65 -43.51
CA GLY A 160 8.34 -72.46 -43.26
C GLY A 160 8.01 -73.88 -42.79
N ASP A 161 7.03 -74.02 -41.88
CA ASP A 161 6.55 -75.31 -41.39
C ASP A 161 5.87 -76.13 -42.51
N GLU A 162 5.09 -75.47 -43.37
CA GLU A 162 4.49 -76.10 -44.56
C GLU A 162 5.56 -76.62 -45.53
N LEU A 163 6.59 -75.83 -45.82
CA LEU A 163 7.71 -76.25 -46.67
C LEU A 163 8.50 -77.41 -46.06
N ALA A 164 8.73 -77.40 -44.74
CA ALA A 164 9.37 -78.51 -44.04
C ALA A 164 8.53 -79.78 -44.13
N ALA A 165 7.22 -79.69 -43.94
CA ALA A 165 6.30 -80.81 -44.10
C ALA A 165 6.28 -81.35 -45.56
N MET A 166 6.30 -80.45 -46.55
CA MET A 166 6.32 -80.82 -47.97
C MET A 166 7.63 -81.52 -48.35
N THR A 167 8.76 -81.05 -47.81
CA THR A 167 10.08 -81.67 -48.00
C THR A 167 10.12 -83.06 -47.39
N LEU A 168 9.59 -83.23 -46.17
CA LEU A 168 9.55 -84.52 -45.49
C LEU A 168 8.60 -85.51 -46.20
N ALA A 169 7.48 -85.02 -46.75
CA ALA A 169 6.59 -85.81 -47.59
C ALA A 169 7.26 -86.24 -48.90
N LEU A 170 8.07 -85.36 -49.51
CA LEU A 170 8.84 -85.68 -50.71
C LEU A 170 9.93 -86.72 -50.42
N GLU A 171 10.65 -86.59 -49.32
CA GLU A 171 11.66 -87.56 -48.85
C GLU A 171 11.02 -88.93 -48.62
N ALA A 172 9.85 -88.97 -47.95
CA ALA A 172 9.09 -90.19 -47.75
C ALA A 172 8.57 -90.79 -49.07
N ALA A 173 8.14 -89.96 -50.02
CA ALA A 173 7.76 -90.41 -51.36
C ALA A 173 8.97 -90.99 -52.12
N ARG A 174 10.16 -90.39 -51.98
CA ARG A 174 11.41 -90.89 -52.55
C ARG A 174 11.79 -92.25 -51.96
N GLN A 175 11.70 -92.42 -50.64
CA GLN A 175 11.95 -93.71 -49.98
C GLN A 175 10.98 -94.78 -50.46
N ARG A 176 9.67 -94.46 -50.58
CA ARG A 176 8.70 -95.41 -51.17
C ARG A 176 9.05 -95.74 -52.62
N ALA A 177 9.49 -94.76 -53.41
CA ALA A 177 9.95 -95.01 -54.77
C ALA A 177 11.19 -95.93 -54.79
N GLU A 178 12.16 -95.74 -53.90
CA GLU A 178 13.33 -96.62 -53.76
C GLU A 178 12.95 -98.03 -53.28
N GLU A 179 12.02 -98.16 -52.34
CA GLU A 179 11.49 -99.45 -51.88
C GLU A 179 10.75 -100.17 -53.02
N THR A 180 9.89 -99.46 -53.77
CA THR A 180 9.22 -100.05 -54.94
C THR A 180 10.21 -100.44 -56.02
N LEU A 181 11.26 -99.66 -56.28
CA LEU A 181 12.34 -100.02 -57.21
C LEU A 181 13.12 -101.25 -56.72
N THR A 182 13.34 -101.37 -55.41
CA THR A 182 14.02 -102.53 -54.81
C THR A 182 13.15 -103.79 -54.89
N LEU A 183 11.84 -103.66 -54.65
CA LEU A 183 10.86 -104.73 -54.86
C LEU A 183 10.72 -105.09 -56.34
N LEU A 184 10.76 -104.11 -57.24
CA LEU A 184 10.78 -104.35 -58.68
C LEU A 184 12.05 -105.08 -59.07
N ALA A 185 13.22 -104.68 -58.56
CA ALA A 185 14.50 -105.35 -58.79
C ALA A 185 14.53 -106.77 -58.21
N ALA A 186 13.87 -107.02 -57.06
CA ALA A 186 13.70 -108.36 -56.49
C ALA A 186 12.72 -109.22 -57.32
N ALA A 187 11.65 -108.62 -57.86
CA ALA A 187 10.73 -109.28 -58.79
C ALA A 187 11.41 -109.54 -60.16
N GLU A 188 12.27 -108.62 -60.61
CA GLU A 188 13.09 -108.75 -61.80
C GLU A 188 14.14 -109.85 -61.59
N ALA A 189 14.75 -109.97 -60.40
CA ALA A 189 15.69 -111.04 -60.02
C ALA A 189 14.99 -112.41 -59.93
N ALA A 190 13.77 -112.47 -59.37
CA ALA A 190 12.95 -113.69 -59.37
C ALA A 190 12.49 -114.10 -60.78
N LYS A 191 12.25 -113.12 -61.66
CA LYS A 191 12.02 -113.31 -63.10
C LYS A 191 13.32 -113.65 -63.84
N GLN A 192 14.46 -113.14 -63.38
CA GLN A 192 15.79 -113.41 -63.92
C GLN A 192 16.19 -114.84 -63.64
N ASP A 193 16.00 -115.35 -62.41
CA ASP A 193 16.20 -116.77 -62.07
C ASP A 193 15.33 -117.69 -62.93
N LEU A 194 14.11 -117.27 -63.30
CA LEU A 194 13.25 -117.99 -64.25
C LEU A 194 13.69 -117.84 -65.73
N SER A 195 14.32 -116.72 -66.10
CA SER A 195 14.82 -116.45 -67.46
C SER A 195 16.27 -116.89 -67.69
N THR A 196 17.03 -117.22 -66.64
CA THR A 196 18.41 -117.72 -66.74
C THR A 196 18.44 -119.18 -67.23
N GLN A 197 17.28 -119.84 -67.28
CA GLN A 197 17.08 -121.09 -68.03
C GLN A 197 16.68 -120.88 -69.49
N LEU A 198 16.43 -119.66 -69.96
CA LEU A 198 15.96 -119.41 -71.32
C LEU A 198 16.57 -118.13 -71.92
N ALA A 199 17.65 -118.36 -72.68
CA ALA A 199 18.23 -117.49 -73.69
C ALA A 199 19.32 -116.50 -73.23
N GLU A 200 20.54 -116.97 -73.44
CA GLU A 200 21.68 -116.16 -73.85
C GLU A 200 21.34 -115.18 -74.98
N GLN A 201 22.01 -114.01 -74.92
CA GLN A 201 22.24 -112.99 -75.95
C GLN A 201 21.04 -112.14 -76.42
N LEU A 202 21.02 -110.85 -76.01
CA LEU A 202 21.21 -109.69 -76.91
C LEU A 202 21.14 -108.33 -76.15
N SER A 203 22.08 -107.44 -76.53
CA SER A 203 22.28 -105.99 -76.27
C SER A 203 22.35 -105.43 -74.83
N ALA A 204 23.47 -105.67 -74.13
CA ALA A 204 23.88 -104.93 -72.93
C ALA A 204 24.11 -103.41 -73.15
N ALA A 205 24.29 -102.97 -74.41
CA ALA A 205 24.65 -101.60 -74.75
C ALA A 205 23.48 -100.59 -74.72
N GLU A 206 22.22 -101.01 -74.93
CA GLU A 206 21.07 -100.09 -74.96
C GLU A 206 20.53 -99.78 -73.55
N ARG A 207 20.68 -100.73 -72.60
CA ARG A 207 20.33 -100.53 -71.18
C ARG A 207 21.28 -99.56 -70.47
N GLU A 208 22.57 -99.62 -70.78
CA GLU A 208 23.57 -98.72 -70.18
C GLU A 208 23.34 -97.27 -70.64
N ALA A 209 23.01 -97.05 -71.92
CA ALA A 209 22.70 -95.73 -72.45
C ALA A 209 21.44 -95.10 -71.82
N ALA A 210 20.37 -95.88 -71.62
CA ALA A 210 19.14 -95.41 -70.98
C ALA A 210 19.34 -95.10 -69.48
N LEU A 211 20.09 -95.93 -68.76
CA LEU A 211 20.43 -95.69 -67.35
C LEU A 211 21.30 -94.44 -67.19
N LYS A 212 22.28 -94.24 -68.07
CA LYS A 212 23.17 -93.07 -68.02
C LYS A 212 22.43 -91.78 -68.36
N ALA A 213 21.51 -91.80 -69.32
CA ALA A 213 20.64 -90.66 -69.63
C ALA A 213 19.70 -90.32 -68.47
N THR A 214 19.15 -91.33 -67.79
CA THR A 214 18.28 -91.12 -66.61
C THR A 214 19.07 -90.56 -65.42
N ALA A 215 20.28 -91.07 -65.18
CA ALA A 215 21.18 -90.57 -64.14
C ALA A 215 21.65 -89.14 -64.42
N GLN A 216 21.96 -88.80 -65.67
CA GLN A 216 22.32 -87.43 -66.06
C GLN A 216 21.14 -86.47 -65.91
N LYS A 217 19.92 -86.91 -66.25
CA LYS A 217 18.71 -86.10 -66.03
C LYS A 217 18.43 -85.89 -64.54
N ALA A 218 18.49 -86.94 -63.73
CA ALA A 218 18.33 -86.82 -62.27
C ALA A 218 19.39 -85.92 -61.62
N LEU A 219 20.63 -85.99 -62.11
CA LEU A 219 21.70 -85.10 -61.66
C LEU A 219 21.43 -83.64 -62.07
N ALA A 220 20.95 -83.40 -63.29
CA ALA A 220 20.58 -82.07 -63.77
C ALA A 220 19.44 -81.46 -62.93
N ASP A 221 18.37 -82.23 -62.71
CA ASP A 221 17.22 -81.84 -61.88
C ASP A 221 17.67 -81.55 -60.42
N GLN A 222 18.60 -82.34 -59.88
CA GLN A 222 19.18 -82.12 -58.55
C GLN A 222 20.02 -80.83 -58.47
N THR A 223 20.83 -80.52 -59.50
CA THR A 223 21.58 -79.26 -59.55
C THR A 223 20.67 -78.05 -59.67
N GLU A 224 19.62 -78.11 -60.47
CA GLU A 224 18.65 -77.00 -60.61
C GLU A 224 17.93 -76.72 -59.29
N MET A 225 17.50 -77.78 -58.57
CA MET A 225 16.87 -77.64 -57.26
C MET A 225 17.86 -77.14 -56.18
N SER A 226 19.14 -77.52 -56.27
CA SER A 226 20.20 -76.98 -55.40
C SER A 226 20.42 -75.49 -55.66
N ASP A 227 20.42 -75.06 -56.93
CA ASP A 227 20.60 -73.65 -57.30
C ASP A 227 19.40 -72.79 -56.88
N GLU A 228 18.17 -73.29 -57.02
CA GLU A 228 16.98 -72.63 -56.48
C GLU A 228 17.03 -72.48 -54.95
N ASN A 229 17.45 -73.54 -54.25
CA ASN A 229 17.60 -73.50 -52.79
C ASN A 229 18.70 -72.51 -52.38
N ALA A 230 19.82 -72.46 -53.10
CA ALA A 230 20.88 -71.48 -52.85
C ALA A 230 20.38 -70.04 -53.04
N ARG A 231 19.55 -69.78 -54.07
CA ARG A 231 18.92 -68.47 -54.28
C ARG A 231 17.94 -68.10 -53.16
N LYS A 232 17.12 -69.04 -52.69
CA LYS A 232 16.20 -68.81 -51.55
C LYS A 232 16.96 -68.50 -50.27
N VAL A 233 18.04 -69.23 -49.97
CA VAL A 233 18.89 -68.98 -48.80
C VAL A 233 19.56 -67.61 -48.88
N ALA A 234 20.04 -67.21 -50.07
CA ALA A 234 20.61 -65.88 -50.27
C ALA A 234 19.58 -64.75 -50.00
N LEU A 235 18.37 -64.88 -50.55
CA LEU A 235 17.28 -63.91 -50.33
C LEU A 235 16.87 -63.82 -48.84
N LEU A 236 16.75 -64.96 -48.16
CA LEU A 236 16.42 -64.99 -46.74
C LEU A 236 17.52 -64.35 -45.89
N ASN A 237 18.79 -64.57 -46.22
CA ASN A 237 19.90 -63.92 -45.54
C ASN A 237 19.89 -62.40 -45.74
N GLU A 238 19.55 -61.93 -46.94
CA GLU A 238 19.38 -60.50 -47.22
C GLU A 238 18.23 -59.90 -46.40
N GLN A 239 17.08 -60.57 -46.33
CA GLN A 239 15.94 -60.15 -45.50
C GLN A 239 16.28 -60.14 -44.00
N ILE A 240 17.02 -61.15 -43.51
CA ILE A 240 17.48 -61.20 -42.11
C ILE A 240 18.44 -60.04 -41.81
N ALA A 241 19.33 -59.70 -42.74
CA ALA A 241 20.24 -58.57 -42.58
C ALA A 241 19.48 -57.23 -42.54
N ALA A 242 18.49 -57.05 -43.42
CA ALA A 242 17.63 -55.86 -43.42
C ALA A 242 16.84 -55.73 -42.09
N LEU A 243 16.22 -56.82 -41.62
CA LEU A 243 15.49 -56.84 -40.35
C LEU A 243 16.40 -56.58 -39.14
N ARG A 244 17.65 -57.08 -39.14
CA ARG A 244 18.64 -56.76 -38.09
C ARG A 244 18.99 -55.28 -38.08
N THR A 245 19.07 -54.65 -39.25
CA THR A 245 19.36 -53.22 -39.37
C THR A 245 18.20 -52.39 -38.83
N GLN A 246 16.96 -52.71 -39.22
CA GLN A 246 15.75 -52.06 -38.69
C GLN A 246 15.60 -52.23 -37.17
N LEU A 247 15.91 -53.42 -36.63
CA LEU A 247 15.91 -53.65 -35.19
C LEU A 247 16.95 -52.80 -34.47
N ALA A 248 18.16 -52.65 -35.03
CA ALA A 248 19.20 -51.81 -34.46
C ALA A 248 18.80 -50.32 -34.46
N GLU A 249 18.12 -49.87 -35.51
CA GLU A 249 17.63 -48.50 -35.64
C GLU A 249 16.52 -48.20 -34.61
N LEU A 250 15.53 -49.10 -34.49
CA LEU A 250 14.47 -49.02 -33.49
C LEU A 250 15.03 -49.06 -32.06
N GLN A 251 16.01 -49.92 -31.79
CA GLN A 251 16.69 -49.97 -30.50
C GLN A 251 17.34 -48.62 -30.17
N GLY A 252 17.99 -47.97 -31.15
CA GLY A 252 18.57 -46.65 -30.99
C GLY A 252 17.55 -45.56 -30.68
N VAL A 253 16.38 -45.59 -31.33
CA VAL A 253 15.28 -44.66 -31.03
C VAL A 253 14.72 -44.89 -29.62
N LEU A 254 14.55 -46.16 -29.22
CA LEU A 254 14.06 -46.51 -27.89
C LEU A 254 15.05 -46.06 -26.79
N ASP A 255 16.34 -46.26 -26.99
CA ASP A 255 17.38 -45.83 -26.06
C ASP A 255 17.44 -44.29 -25.96
N ALA A 256 17.27 -43.59 -27.08
CA ALA A 256 17.19 -42.13 -27.10
C ALA A 256 15.93 -41.60 -26.38
N ALA A 257 14.78 -42.25 -26.57
CA ALA A 257 13.55 -41.91 -25.87
C ALA A 257 13.68 -42.16 -24.35
N ALA A 258 14.28 -43.28 -23.95
CA ALA A 258 14.54 -43.59 -22.55
C ALA A 258 15.49 -42.57 -21.90
N ALA A 259 16.51 -42.10 -22.62
CA ALA A 259 17.40 -41.06 -22.15
C ALA A 259 16.68 -39.71 -21.94
N ARG A 260 15.81 -39.31 -22.88
CA ARG A 260 14.98 -38.10 -22.76
C ARG A 260 14.01 -38.19 -21.59
N ASP A 261 13.38 -39.35 -21.38
CA ASP A 261 12.44 -39.55 -20.29
C ASP A 261 13.14 -39.47 -18.92
N ALA A 262 14.36 -40.01 -18.83
CA ALA A 262 15.19 -39.88 -17.63
C ALA A 262 15.57 -38.41 -17.36
N GLU A 263 15.94 -37.64 -18.38
CA GLU A 263 16.24 -36.21 -18.25
C GLU A 263 15.01 -35.40 -17.84
N ALA A 264 13.86 -35.63 -18.46
CA ALA A 264 12.61 -34.98 -18.12
C ALA A 264 12.20 -35.27 -16.66
N LYS A 265 12.40 -36.50 -16.20
CA LYS A 265 12.11 -36.89 -14.81
C LYS A 265 12.99 -36.14 -13.81
N VAL A 266 14.28 -35.96 -14.10
CA VAL A 266 15.19 -35.13 -13.28
C VAL A 266 14.74 -33.67 -13.27
N GLN A 267 14.31 -33.12 -14.41
CA GLN A 267 13.77 -31.75 -14.47
C GLN A 267 12.49 -31.59 -13.65
N VAL A 268 11.57 -32.55 -13.71
CA VAL A 268 10.34 -32.54 -12.92
C VAL A 268 10.64 -32.59 -11.42
N GLU A 269 11.59 -33.42 -10.98
CA GLU A 269 12.03 -33.47 -9.58
C GLU A 269 12.66 -32.14 -9.14
N ALA A 270 13.49 -31.52 -9.99
CA ALA A 270 14.09 -30.21 -9.72
C ALA A 270 13.03 -29.10 -9.62
N LEU A 271 12.06 -29.08 -10.53
CA LEU A 271 10.94 -28.14 -10.51
C LEU A 271 10.05 -28.35 -9.27
N GLY A 272 9.79 -29.60 -8.89
CA GLY A 272 9.05 -29.93 -7.67
C GLY A 272 9.75 -29.45 -6.40
N SER A 273 11.09 -29.61 -6.34
CA SER A 273 11.93 -29.05 -5.27
C SER A 273 11.83 -27.52 -5.20
N GLN A 274 11.94 -26.84 -6.34
CA GLN A 274 11.85 -25.37 -6.41
C GLN A 274 10.47 -24.86 -6.01
N LEU A 275 9.39 -25.52 -6.45
CA LEU A 275 8.03 -25.17 -6.11
C LEU A 275 7.78 -25.32 -4.60
N ASN A 276 8.22 -26.43 -4.00
CA ASN A 276 8.10 -26.63 -2.56
C ASN A 276 8.86 -25.56 -1.75
N ALA A 277 10.04 -25.16 -2.21
CA ALA A 277 10.80 -24.08 -1.59
C ALA A 277 10.08 -22.72 -1.70
N ALA A 278 9.51 -22.41 -2.88
CA ALA A 278 8.75 -21.19 -3.10
C ALA A 278 7.47 -21.14 -2.25
N LEU A 279 6.72 -22.25 -2.17
CA LEU A 279 5.53 -22.36 -1.30
C LEU A 279 5.89 -22.18 0.18
N ALA A 280 7.02 -22.74 0.64
CA ALA A 280 7.49 -22.54 2.01
C ALA A 280 7.86 -21.07 2.30
N GLN A 281 8.47 -20.36 1.35
CA GLN A 281 8.76 -18.93 1.48
C GLN A 281 7.48 -18.09 1.57
N VAL A 282 6.50 -18.35 0.69
CA VAL A 282 5.21 -17.65 0.71
C VAL A 282 4.48 -17.91 2.03
N ALA A 283 4.44 -19.15 2.51
CA ALA A 283 3.83 -19.49 3.79
C ALA A 283 4.51 -18.77 4.98
N ALA A 284 5.85 -18.70 4.97
CA ALA A 284 6.60 -17.99 6.00
C ALA A 284 6.33 -16.47 5.98
N GLU A 285 6.20 -15.87 4.81
CA GLU A 285 5.89 -14.45 4.66
C GLU A 285 4.45 -14.13 5.11
N GLN A 286 3.48 -14.97 4.73
CA GLN A 286 2.09 -14.85 5.18
C GLN A 286 1.98 -14.92 6.70
N LYS A 287 2.70 -15.86 7.33
CA LYS A 287 2.74 -15.97 8.79
C LYS A 287 3.32 -14.72 9.46
N ARG A 288 4.43 -14.18 8.95
CA ARG A 288 5.03 -12.94 9.48
C ARG A 288 4.08 -11.75 9.38
N ARG A 289 3.32 -11.65 8.29
CA ARG A 289 2.31 -10.58 8.13
C ARG A 289 1.20 -10.70 9.16
N ALA A 290 0.66 -11.89 9.36
CA ALA A 290 -0.37 -12.13 10.36
C ALA A 290 0.13 -11.81 11.78
N GLU A 291 1.35 -12.23 12.15
CA GLU A 291 1.95 -11.92 13.45
C GLU A 291 2.14 -10.39 13.64
N ALA A 292 2.59 -9.69 12.61
CA ALA A 292 2.75 -8.23 12.65
C ALA A 292 1.41 -7.49 12.79
N GLU A 293 0.35 -7.98 12.15
CA GLU A 293 -0.99 -7.42 12.27
C GLU A 293 -1.55 -7.64 13.69
N THR A 294 -1.40 -8.85 14.24
CA THR A 294 -1.83 -9.14 15.63
C THR A 294 -1.08 -8.27 16.64
N ALA A 295 0.24 -8.10 16.47
CA ALA A 295 1.04 -7.26 17.37
C ALA A 295 0.64 -5.79 17.29
N ARG A 296 0.29 -5.28 16.09
CA ARG A 296 -0.23 -3.91 15.93
C ARG A 296 -1.56 -3.72 16.63
N ALA A 297 -2.50 -4.65 16.44
CA ALA A 297 -3.81 -4.60 17.08
C ALA A 297 -3.71 -4.66 18.61
N GLU A 298 -2.81 -5.49 19.15
CA GLU A 298 -2.54 -5.55 20.59
C GLU A 298 -1.99 -4.21 21.12
N MET A 299 -1.03 -3.60 20.41
CA MET A 299 -0.46 -2.31 20.79
C MET A 299 -1.50 -1.18 20.76
N GLU A 300 -2.37 -1.15 19.75
CA GLU A 300 -3.48 -0.19 19.67
C GLU A 300 -4.47 -0.38 20.82
N ALA A 301 -4.82 -1.63 21.15
CA ALA A 301 -5.71 -1.92 22.27
C ALA A 301 -5.11 -1.51 23.63
N VAL A 302 -3.78 -1.66 23.81
CA VAL A 302 -3.08 -1.18 25.01
C VAL A 302 -3.13 0.34 25.07
N ARG A 303 -2.83 1.05 23.98
CA ARG A 303 -2.90 2.51 23.92
C ARG A 303 -4.29 3.05 24.21
N ALA A 304 -5.33 2.43 23.65
CA ALA A 304 -6.71 2.83 23.89
C ALA A 304 -7.10 2.69 25.38
N LYS A 305 -6.69 1.59 26.03
CA LYS A 305 -6.90 1.39 27.48
C LYS A 305 -6.12 2.39 28.32
N GLU A 306 -4.88 2.70 27.94
CA GLU A 306 -4.09 3.72 28.62
C GLU A 306 -4.73 5.10 28.50
N LEU A 307 -5.18 5.49 27.31
CA LEU A 307 -5.92 6.74 27.10
C LEU A 307 -7.19 6.80 27.95
N GLU A 308 -7.95 5.71 28.05
CA GLU A 308 -9.13 5.66 28.91
C GLU A 308 -8.80 5.84 30.40
N ARG A 309 -7.71 5.22 30.87
CA ARG A 309 -7.20 5.40 32.24
C ARG A 309 -6.78 6.84 32.48
N TYR A 310 -5.98 7.41 31.59
CA TYR A 310 -5.53 8.80 31.67
C TYR A 310 -6.71 9.76 31.63
N ARG A 311 -7.70 9.54 30.76
CA ARG A 311 -8.95 10.31 30.73
C ARG A 311 -9.63 10.27 32.10
N SER A 312 -9.79 9.09 32.69
CA SER A 312 -10.46 8.95 33.98
C SER A 312 -9.71 9.68 35.12
N GLU A 313 -8.39 9.53 35.19
CA GLU A 313 -7.54 10.22 36.18
C GLU A 313 -7.47 11.74 35.97
N PHE A 314 -7.39 12.17 34.71
CA PHE A 314 -7.38 13.57 34.28
C PHE A 314 -8.67 14.28 34.68
N PHE A 315 -9.82 13.71 34.31
CA PHE A 315 -11.12 14.31 34.62
C PHE A 315 -11.47 14.18 36.10
N GLY A 316 -11.00 13.15 36.81
CA GLY A 316 -11.14 13.04 38.26
C GLY A 316 -10.47 14.20 39.00
N ARG A 317 -9.19 14.48 38.69
CA ARG A 317 -8.44 15.60 39.27
C ARG A 317 -9.01 16.95 38.89
N LEU A 318 -9.34 17.13 37.61
CA LEU A 318 -9.87 18.38 37.10
C LEU A 318 -11.28 18.67 37.65
N SER A 319 -12.11 17.62 37.81
CA SER A 319 -13.41 17.70 38.49
C SER A 319 -13.28 18.16 39.93
N GLN A 320 -12.31 17.62 40.69
CA GLN A 320 -12.08 18.02 42.08
C GLN A 320 -11.69 19.51 42.21
N ILE A 321 -10.94 20.05 41.24
CA ILE A 321 -10.49 21.46 41.22
C ILE A 321 -11.62 22.42 40.78
N LEU A 322 -12.50 21.95 39.88
CA LEU A 322 -13.61 22.73 39.34
C LEU A 322 -14.92 22.55 40.10
N ALA A 323 -15.02 21.57 41.00
CA ALA A 323 -16.17 21.33 41.86
C ALA A 323 -16.50 22.55 42.73
N GLY A 324 -17.78 22.95 42.74
CA GLY A 324 -18.27 24.07 43.54
C GLY A 324 -18.12 25.47 42.91
N ARG A 325 -17.71 25.57 41.64
CA ARG A 325 -17.62 26.85 40.91
C ARG A 325 -18.90 27.13 40.11
N GLU A 326 -19.34 28.38 40.11
CA GLU A 326 -20.49 28.81 39.29
C GLU A 326 -20.21 28.63 37.79
N GLY A 327 -21.18 28.05 37.07
CA GLY A 327 -21.20 28.00 35.61
C GLY A 327 -20.39 26.88 34.94
N VAL A 328 -19.80 25.94 35.69
CA VAL A 328 -19.17 24.72 35.16
C VAL A 328 -19.79 23.48 35.80
N GLN A 329 -20.25 22.55 34.98
CA GLN A 329 -20.71 21.24 35.43
C GLN A 329 -19.85 20.14 34.81
N VAL A 330 -19.52 19.12 35.60
CA VAL A 330 -18.81 17.94 35.13
C VAL A 330 -19.82 16.82 34.94
N VAL A 331 -19.98 16.34 33.71
CA VAL A 331 -20.92 15.26 33.38
C VAL A 331 -20.15 14.12 32.73
N GLY A 332 -19.80 13.09 33.49
CA GLY A 332 -18.95 12.01 32.97
C GLY A 332 -17.55 12.50 32.59
N ASP A 333 -17.22 12.46 31.30
CA ASP A 333 -15.91 12.81 30.73
C ASP A 333 -15.90 14.16 29.97
N ARG A 334 -16.87 15.04 30.26
CA ARG A 334 -16.96 16.37 29.62
C ARG A 334 -17.27 17.49 30.61
N PHE A 335 -16.74 18.67 30.31
CA PHE A 335 -17.06 19.90 30.99
C PHE A 335 -18.16 20.65 30.26
N VAL A 336 -19.28 20.85 30.91
CA VAL A 336 -20.44 21.55 30.37
C VAL A 336 -20.45 22.97 30.91
N PHE A 337 -20.46 23.94 29.99
CA PHE A 337 -20.55 25.36 30.27
C PHE A 337 -21.88 25.89 29.75
N SER A 338 -22.61 26.65 30.57
CA SER A 338 -23.82 27.34 30.11
C SER A 338 -23.45 28.40 29.07
N SER A 339 -24.15 28.41 27.94
CA SER A 339 -23.90 29.38 26.87
C SER A 339 -24.13 30.83 27.32
N GLU A 340 -25.02 31.08 28.28
CA GLU A 340 -25.33 32.43 28.78
C GLU A 340 -24.20 33.04 29.60
N VAL A 341 -23.35 32.19 30.17
CA VAL A 341 -22.16 32.64 30.91
C VAL A 341 -21.03 32.95 29.93
N LEU A 342 -20.89 32.13 28.88
CA LEU A 342 -19.81 32.26 27.91
C LEU A 342 -20.07 33.34 26.84
N PHE A 343 -21.31 33.52 26.41
CA PHE A 343 -21.67 34.37 25.29
C PHE A 343 -22.80 35.33 25.64
N ALA A 344 -22.85 36.46 24.96
CA ALA A 344 -24.05 37.29 24.95
C ALA A 344 -25.22 36.55 24.25
N SER A 345 -26.45 36.88 24.62
CA SER A 345 -27.65 36.26 24.04
C SER A 345 -27.65 36.41 22.50
N GLY A 346 -27.87 35.30 21.79
CA GLY A 346 -27.88 35.25 20.32
C GLY A 346 -26.53 35.49 19.62
N SER A 347 -25.43 35.73 20.35
CA SER A 347 -24.10 35.96 19.77
C SER A 347 -23.19 34.74 19.90
N ALA A 348 -22.15 34.70 19.06
CA ALA A 348 -21.00 33.79 19.16
C ALA A 348 -19.75 34.47 19.73
N ASP A 349 -19.83 35.76 20.08
CA ASP A 349 -18.74 36.50 20.71
C ASP A 349 -18.70 36.19 22.21
N LEU A 350 -17.51 35.81 22.68
CA LEU A 350 -17.30 35.54 24.10
C LEU A 350 -17.51 36.82 24.92
N SER A 351 -18.21 36.71 26.04
CA SER A 351 -18.32 37.76 27.04
C SER A 351 -16.99 37.88 27.81
N ASP A 352 -16.77 38.98 28.54
CA ASP A 352 -15.57 39.12 29.39
C ASP A 352 -15.54 38.06 30.51
N GLY A 353 -16.71 37.73 31.07
CA GLY A 353 -16.87 36.64 32.02
C GLY A 353 -16.54 35.28 31.40
N GLY A 354 -17.00 35.04 30.17
CA GLY A 354 -16.73 33.84 29.39
C GLY A 354 -15.25 33.68 29.06
N ARG A 355 -14.58 34.76 28.62
CA ARG A 355 -13.13 34.81 28.40
C ARG A 355 -12.36 34.44 29.66
N ALA A 356 -12.71 35.02 30.81
CA ALA A 356 -12.06 34.69 32.08
C ALA A 356 -12.28 33.22 32.48
N GLN A 357 -13.45 32.65 32.18
CA GLN A 357 -13.76 31.26 32.48
C GLN A 357 -12.98 30.28 31.59
N ILE A 358 -12.95 30.52 30.28
CA ILE A 358 -12.17 29.70 29.35
C ILE A 358 -10.67 29.82 29.64
N ALA A 359 -10.17 31.01 30.02
CA ALA A 359 -8.77 31.20 30.43
C ALA A 359 -8.37 30.27 31.57
N ARG A 360 -9.19 30.21 32.64
CA ARG A 360 -8.92 29.33 33.79
C ARG A 360 -8.89 27.85 33.39
N VAL A 361 -9.83 27.42 32.56
CA VAL A 361 -9.89 26.03 32.10
C VAL A 361 -8.70 25.72 31.21
N THR A 362 -8.31 26.64 30.33
CA THR A 362 -7.17 26.47 29.42
C THR A 362 -5.85 26.33 30.17
N THR A 363 -5.62 27.13 31.22
CA THR A 363 -4.44 26.96 32.08
C THR A 363 -4.40 25.58 32.72
N LEU A 364 -5.52 25.11 33.27
CA LEU A 364 -5.61 23.77 33.86
C LEU A 364 -5.39 22.67 32.81
N LEU A 365 -5.92 22.85 31.59
CA LEU A 365 -5.70 21.92 30.49
C LEU A 365 -4.22 21.90 30.06
N GLN A 366 -3.52 23.04 30.07
CA GLN A 366 -2.09 23.12 29.75
C GLN A 366 -1.24 22.39 30.78
N ASP A 367 -1.52 22.60 32.08
CA ASP A 367 -0.79 21.93 33.16
C ASP A 367 -0.96 20.41 33.08
N LEU A 368 -2.19 19.94 32.83
CA LEU A 368 -2.48 18.52 32.74
C LEU A 368 -2.04 17.88 31.40
N ALA A 369 -2.03 18.65 30.31
CA ALA A 369 -1.55 18.19 29.00
C ALA A 369 -0.07 17.79 29.04
N ALA A 370 0.72 18.38 29.93
CA ALA A 370 2.13 18.03 30.13
C ALA A 370 2.34 16.62 30.72
N GLU A 371 1.31 16.04 31.35
CA GLU A 371 1.37 14.69 31.94
C GLU A 371 0.95 13.58 30.97
N ILE A 372 0.34 13.92 29.83
CA ILE A 372 -0.10 12.94 28.83
C ILE A 372 1.09 12.58 27.93
N PRO A 373 1.47 11.29 27.82
CA PRO A 373 2.59 10.86 26.97
C PRO A 373 2.45 11.33 25.51
N PRO A 374 3.54 11.78 24.86
CA PRO A 374 3.49 12.28 23.49
C PRO A 374 3.07 11.22 22.45
N GLU A 375 3.17 9.94 22.79
CA GLU A 375 2.77 8.80 21.94
C GLU A 375 1.25 8.67 21.80
N ILE A 376 0.48 9.34 22.67
CA ILE A 376 -0.98 9.37 22.63
C ILE A 376 -1.46 10.55 21.79
N ASP A 377 -2.19 10.25 20.72
CA ASP A 377 -2.71 11.25 19.80
C ASP A 377 -4.03 11.87 20.28
N TRP A 378 -3.99 12.55 21.43
CA TRP A 378 -5.15 13.18 22.04
C TRP A 378 -5.44 14.59 21.49
N ILE A 379 -6.71 14.99 21.54
CA ILE A 379 -7.19 16.36 21.28
C ILE A 379 -8.28 16.74 22.29
N ILE A 380 -8.48 18.04 22.49
CA ILE A 380 -9.65 18.59 23.18
C ILE A 380 -10.66 19.03 22.12
N ARG A 381 -11.83 18.41 22.14
CA ARG A 381 -12.94 18.78 21.28
C ARG A 381 -13.90 19.71 22.02
N VAL A 382 -14.18 20.84 21.41
CA VAL A 382 -15.15 21.84 21.86
C VAL A 382 -16.43 21.63 21.06
N ASP A 383 -17.46 21.14 21.73
CA ASP A 383 -18.75 20.80 21.15
C ASP A 383 -19.77 21.91 21.51
N GLY A 384 -20.32 22.57 20.50
CA GLY A 384 -21.35 23.61 20.66
C GLY A 384 -22.76 23.07 20.48
N HIS A 385 -23.70 23.54 21.31
CA HIS A 385 -25.10 23.13 21.27
C HIS A 385 -26.06 24.32 21.41
N THR A 386 -27.24 24.20 20.81
CA THR A 386 -28.35 25.15 20.95
C THR A 386 -29.57 24.49 21.61
N ASP A 387 -30.60 25.28 21.89
CA ASP A 387 -31.94 24.76 22.13
C ASP A 387 -32.68 24.55 20.80
N ASP A 388 -33.94 24.15 20.90
CA ASP A 388 -34.86 23.88 19.80
C ASP A 388 -35.55 25.15 19.24
N GLN A 389 -35.17 26.35 19.73
CA GLN A 389 -35.81 27.57 19.25
C GLN A 389 -35.24 27.96 17.90
N PRO A 390 -36.10 28.18 16.88
CA PRO A 390 -35.63 28.70 15.61
C PRO A 390 -35.03 30.10 15.79
N LEU A 391 -33.93 30.37 15.10
CA LEU A 391 -33.31 31.70 15.06
C LEU A 391 -34.16 32.65 14.20
N LEU A 392 -35.20 33.24 14.81
CA LEU A 392 -36.08 34.20 14.16
C LEU A 392 -35.43 35.59 14.15
N GLY A 393 -34.85 36.01 13.02
CA GLY A 393 -34.42 37.39 12.80
C GLY A 393 -32.98 37.74 13.22
N SER A 394 -32.14 36.76 13.57
CA SER A 394 -30.69 36.97 13.69
C SER A 394 -30.06 37.06 12.30
N ALA A 395 -29.57 38.24 11.90
CA ALA A 395 -28.93 38.42 10.59
C ALA A 395 -27.57 37.72 10.45
N GLN A 396 -27.01 37.21 11.56
CA GLN A 396 -25.62 36.72 11.63
C GLN A 396 -25.49 35.21 11.37
N PHE A 397 -26.52 34.41 11.71
CA PHE A 397 -26.48 32.95 11.58
C PHE A 397 -27.76 32.45 10.94
N ARG A 398 -27.64 31.53 9.97
CA ARG A 398 -28.78 30.98 9.21
C ARG A 398 -29.61 29.98 10.00
N ASP A 399 -28.95 29.19 10.85
CA ASP A 399 -29.59 28.15 11.66
C ASP A 399 -28.79 27.83 12.93
N ASN A 400 -29.34 26.91 13.72
CA ASN A 400 -28.74 26.42 14.96
C ASN A 400 -27.41 25.66 14.73
N TRP A 401 -27.18 25.10 13.54
CA TRP A 401 -25.89 24.49 13.18
C TRP A 401 -24.79 25.55 13.07
N GLU A 402 -25.05 26.63 12.34
CA GLU A 402 -24.10 27.73 12.20
C GLU A 402 -23.80 28.40 13.53
N LEU A 403 -24.82 28.67 14.35
CA LEU A 403 -24.63 29.29 15.66
C LEU A 403 -23.78 28.41 16.60
N SER A 404 -24.10 27.12 16.68
CA SER A 404 -23.35 26.18 17.54
C SER A 404 -21.91 26.00 17.09
N GLN A 405 -21.67 25.88 15.78
CA GLN A 405 -20.32 25.76 15.22
C GLN A 405 -19.51 27.06 15.42
N ALA A 406 -20.15 28.22 15.23
CA ALA A 406 -19.50 29.51 15.42
C ALA A 406 -19.09 29.70 16.88
N ARG A 407 -19.97 29.37 17.84
CA ARG A 407 -19.64 29.44 19.27
C ARG A 407 -18.48 28.51 19.67
N ALA A 408 -18.51 27.27 19.21
CA ALA A 408 -17.41 26.33 19.44
C ALA A 408 -16.09 26.83 18.86
N LEU A 409 -16.13 27.40 17.65
CA LEU A 409 -14.96 27.97 16.99
C LEU A 409 -14.43 29.21 17.72
N SER A 410 -15.30 30.09 18.23
CA SER A 410 -14.90 31.25 19.03
C SER A 410 -14.10 30.85 20.27
N VAL A 411 -14.52 29.77 20.95
CA VAL A 411 -13.77 29.22 22.10
C VAL A 411 -12.42 28.69 21.65
N VAL A 412 -12.35 27.87 20.59
CA VAL A 412 -11.07 27.34 20.07
C VAL A 412 -10.12 28.47 19.64
N ARG A 413 -10.63 29.49 18.96
CA ARG A 413 -9.85 30.66 18.54
C ARG A 413 -9.30 31.42 19.74
N TYR A 414 -10.12 31.65 20.76
CA TYR A 414 -9.66 32.30 21.98
C TYR A 414 -8.60 31.46 22.72
N MET A 415 -8.80 30.15 22.83
CA MET A 415 -7.80 29.23 23.40
C MET A 415 -6.48 29.24 22.64
N THR A 416 -6.53 29.35 21.31
CA THR A 416 -5.33 29.32 20.46
C THR A 416 -4.64 30.68 20.42
N ASN A 417 -5.37 31.72 20.04
CA ASN A 417 -4.81 33.02 19.68
C ASN A 417 -4.45 33.85 20.92
N ASP A 418 -5.30 33.80 21.96
CA ASP A 418 -5.16 34.65 23.14
C ASP A 418 -4.49 33.91 24.31
N LEU A 419 -4.67 32.58 24.41
CA LEU A 419 -4.19 31.76 25.53
C LEU A 419 -3.05 30.80 25.17
N GLY A 420 -2.67 30.72 23.88
CA GLY A 420 -1.51 29.94 23.43
C GLY A 420 -1.67 28.42 23.54
N PHE A 421 -2.89 27.89 23.55
CA PHE A 421 -3.11 26.44 23.53
C PHE A 421 -2.74 25.86 22.14
N PRO A 422 -2.03 24.72 22.06
CA PRO A 422 -1.59 24.17 20.78
C PRO A 422 -2.77 23.89 19.82
N PRO A 423 -2.80 24.49 18.61
CA PRO A 423 -3.94 24.34 17.69
C PRO A 423 -4.12 22.90 17.20
N GLN A 424 -3.04 22.12 17.12
CA GLN A 424 -3.08 20.70 16.72
C GLN A 424 -3.77 19.80 17.75
N ARG A 425 -4.00 20.31 18.97
CA ARG A 425 -4.68 19.62 20.07
C ARG A 425 -6.12 20.12 20.27
N LEU A 426 -6.68 20.91 19.35
CA LEU A 426 -8.04 21.43 19.44
C LEU A 426 -8.88 21.08 18.22
N ALA A 427 -10.16 20.82 18.45
CA ALA A 427 -11.16 20.69 17.39
C ALA A 427 -12.47 21.37 17.82
N ALA A 428 -13.15 22.05 16.91
CA ALA A 428 -14.46 22.68 17.15
C ALA A 428 -15.54 21.95 16.36
N ALA A 429 -16.63 21.54 17.02
CA ALA A 429 -17.78 20.90 16.39
C ALA A 429 -19.09 21.58 16.84
N GLY A 430 -19.98 21.91 15.90
CA GLY A 430 -21.35 22.31 16.19
C GLY A 430 -22.30 21.12 16.05
N PHE A 431 -23.26 20.98 16.97
CA PHE A 431 -24.30 19.92 16.92
C PHE A 431 -25.73 20.46 16.82
N GLY A 432 -25.90 21.78 16.78
CA GLY A 432 -27.21 22.44 16.82
C GLY A 432 -28.06 21.94 18.00
N GLU A 433 -29.34 21.75 17.75
CA GLU A 433 -30.36 21.32 18.71
C GLU A 433 -30.46 19.79 18.85
N PHE A 434 -29.79 19.03 17.98
CA PHE A 434 -30.01 17.59 17.80
C PHE A 434 -29.35 16.69 18.85
N ARG A 435 -28.75 17.27 19.89
CA ARG A 435 -28.17 16.55 21.04
C ARG A 435 -28.57 17.22 22.36
N PRO A 436 -29.86 17.22 22.76
CA PRO A 436 -30.29 17.78 24.03
C PRO A 436 -29.82 16.90 25.20
N ILE A 437 -29.44 17.53 26.32
CA ILE A 437 -29.17 16.83 27.60
C ILE A 437 -30.48 16.66 28.37
N VAL A 438 -31.36 17.66 28.32
CA VAL A 438 -32.66 17.63 28.98
C VAL A 438 -33.76 17.69 27.94
N ALA A 439 -34.66 16.71 27.97
CA ALA A 439 -35.85 16.71 27.15
C ALA A 439 -36.93 17.65 27.73
N GLY A 440 -37.68 18.32 26.87
CA GLY A 440 -38.77 19.22 27.25
C GLY A 440 -38.58 20.65 26.73
N ASP A 441 -39.63 21.45 26.86
CA ASP A 441 -39.77 22.80 26.31
C ASP A 441 -39.70 23.92 27.37
N SER A 442 -39.36 23.57 28.61
CA SER A 442 -39.24 24.57 29.69
C SER A 442 -38.07 25.55 29.42
N ALA A 443 -38.13 26.73 30.03
CA ALA A 443 -37.05 27.72 29.89
C ALA A 443 -35.73 27.19 30.47
N GLU A 444 -35.81 26.43 31.55
CA GLU A 444 -34.69 25.80 32.24
C GLU A 444 -34.08 24.68 31.39
N ALA A 445 -34.91 23.83 30.76
CA ALA A 445 -34.45 22.77 29.87
C ALA A 445 -33.72 23.37 28.64
N ARG A 446 -34.28 24.41 28.04
CA ARG A 446 -33.65 25.12 26.91
C ARG A 446 -32.33 25.78 27.32
N ALA A 447 -32.27 26.42 28.49
CA ALA A 447 -31.02 27.00 29.01
C ALA A 447 -29.92 25.93 29.21
N GLN A 448 -30.28 24.75 29.70
CA GLN A 448 -29.31 23.65 29.85
C GLN A 448 -28.87 23.05 28.51
N ASN A 449 -29.75 23.03 27.50
CA ASN A 449 -29.41 22.54 26.17
C ASN A 449 -28.48 23.52 25.41
N ARG A 450 -28.61 24.83 25.64
CA ARG A 450 -27.67 25.86 25.18
C ARG A 450 -26.35 25.80 25.96
N ARG A 451 -25.39 25.00 25.50
CA ARG A 451 -24.12 24.80 26.21
C ARG A 451 -22.91 24.64 25.28
N ILE A 452 -21.74 24.76 25.87
CA ILE A 452 -20.48 24.31 25.28
C ILE A 452 -19.96 23.14 26.09
N GLU A 453 -19.54 22.07 25.43
CA GLU A 453 -18.90 20.93 26.07
C GLU A 453 -17.43 20.87 25.67
N LEU A 454 -16.53 20.72 26.63
CA LEU A 454 -15.12 20.40 26.37
C LEU A 454 -14.86 18.95 26.76
N LYS A 455 -14.29 18.17 25.85
CA LYS A 455 -13.95 16.77 26.10
C LYS A 455 -12.61 16.37 25.51
N LEU A 456 -11.94 15.43 26.16
CA LEU A 456 -10.72 14.79 25.65
C LEU A 456 -11.12 13.62 24.74
N THR A 457 -10.54 13.55 23.55
CA THR A 457 -10.75 12.45 22.59
C THR A 457 -9.45 12.11 21.90
N GLU A 458 -9.37 10.92 21.32
CA GLU A 458 -8.34 10.61 20.33
C GLU A 458 -8.64 11.35 19.03
N ARG A 459 -7.57 11.70 18.28
CA ARG A 459 -7.64 12.46 17.04
C ARG A 459 -8.33 11.71 15.90
#